data_AF-A0A3C1LC58-F1
#
_entry.id   AF-A0A3C1LC58-F1
#
_cell.length_a   1.000
_cell.length_b   1.000
_cell.length_c   1.000
_cell.angle_alpha   90.00
_cell.angle_beta   90.00
_cell.angle_gamma   90.00
#
_symmetry.space_group_name_H-M   'P 1'
#
loop_
_entity.id
_entity.type
_entity.pdbx_description
1 polymer ?
#
loop_
_entity_poly.entity_id
_entity_poly.type
_entity_poly.pdbx_seq_one_letter_code
_entity_poly.pdbx_strand_id
1 'polypeptide(L)' 'DLGDQSFKKTDLGKDLADEMADVLWVLICLANQTGVNLTEAFEKNLAKKTQRDSERHQQNTKLH' A
#
# COMPACT_ATOMS: atom_id res chain seq x y z
N ASP A 1 -22.05 -17.33 -27.72
CA ASP A 1 -21.27 -16.28 -27.06
C ASP A 1 -21.16 -16.51 -25.57
N LEU A 2 -20.04 -17.10 -25.17
CA LEU A 2 -19.39 -17.05 -23.86
C LEU A 2 -18.22 -18.01 -24.00
N GLY A 3 -17.28 -17.59 -24.85
CA GLY A 3 -15.99 -18.26 -24.95
C GLY A 3 -15.36 -18.18 -23.57
N ASP A 4 -15.07 -19.36 -23.04
CA ASP A 4 -14.32 -19.60 -21.81
C ASP A 4 -13.04 -18.76 -21.83
N GLN A 5 -13.16 -17.50 -21.37
CA GLN A 5 -12.05 -16.62 -21.06
C GLN A 5 -11.44 -17.22 -19.81
N SER A 6 -10.67 -18.28 -20.03
CA SER A 6 -9.70 -18.82 -19.11
C SER A 6 -8.83 -17.65 -18.68
N PHE A 7 -9.20 -17.01 -17.56
CA PHE A 7 -8.39 -16.03 -16.85
C PHE A 7 -7.08 -16.75 -16.49
N LYS A 8 -6.08 -16.62 -17.36
CA LYS A 8 -4.73 -17.10 -17.05
C LYS A 8 -4.29 -16.30 -15.85
N LYS A 9 -4.11 -16.97 -14.71
CA LYS A 9 -3.68 -16.35 -13.43
C LYS A 9 -2.43 -15.45 -13.57
N THR A 10 -1.63 -15.69 -14.62
CA THR A 10 -0.47 -14.86 -15.00
C THR A 10 -0.84 -13.50 -15.56
N ASP A 11 -1.94 -13.40 -16.32
CA ASP A 11 -2.44 -12.12 -16.85
C ASP A 11 -3.07 -11.30 -15.72
N LEU A 12 -3.74 -11.96 -14.77
CA LEU A 12 -4.29 -11.33 -13.56
C LEU A 12 -3.23 -10.63 -12.69
N GLY A 13 -2.02 -11.19 -12.64
CA GLY A 13 -0.91 -10.61 -11.87
C GLY A 13 -0.23 -9.42 -12.57
N LYS A 14 -0.23 -9.40 -13.91
CA LYS A 14 0.22 -8.25 -14.70
C LYS A 14 -0.79 -7.11 -14.55
N ASP A 15 -2.06 -7.40 -14.73
CA ASP A 15 -3.13 -6.41 -14.58
C ASP A 15 -3.14 -5.83 -13.17
N LEU A 16 -2.97 -6.64 -12.12
CA LEU A 16 -2.95 -6.13 -10.75
C LEU A 16 -1.80 -5.15 -10.48
N ALA A 17 -0.61 -5.41 -11.01
CA ALA A 17 0.53 -4.51 -10.85
C ALA A 17 0.28 -3.16 -11.54
N ASP A 18 -0.30 -3.20 -12.74
CA ASP A 18 -0.64 -2.01 -13.52
C ASP A 18 -1.75 -1.20 -12.85
N GLU A 19 -2.80 -1.86 -12.35
CA GLU A 19 -3.88 -1.21 -11.59
C GLU A 19 -3.37 -0.58 -10.28
N MET A 20 -2.42 -1.23 -9.59
CA MET A 20 -1.77 -0.64 -8.41
C MET A 20 -0.93 0.59 -8.77
N ALA A 21 -0.29 0.59 -9.94
CA ALA A 21 0.45 1.75 -10.44
C ALA A 21 -0.49 2.92 -10.78
N ASP A 22 -1.64 2.64 -11.39
CA ASP A 22 -2.66 3.65 -11.71
C ASP A 22 -3.23 4.30 -10.43
N VAL A 23 -3.52 3.49 -9.40
CA VAL A 23 -3.94 4.01 -8.09
C VAL A 23 -2.85 4.90 -7.48
N LEU A 24 -1.59 4.46 -7.52
CA LEU A 24 -0.47 5.25 -7.00
C LEU A 24 -0.32 6.57 -7.77
N TRP A 25 -0.48 6.56 -9.09
CA TRP A 25 -0.42 7.75 -9.92
C TRP A 25 -1.50 8.77 -9.55
N VAL A 26 -2.74 8.33 -9.39
CA VAL A 26 -3.85 9.19 -8.95
C VAL A 26 -3.57 9.78 -7.57
N LEU A 27 -3.04 8.99 -6.63
CA LEU A 27 -2.67 9.49 -5.30
C LEU A 27 -1.58 10.56 -5.35
N ILE A 28 -0.57 10.39 -6.20
CA ILE A 28 0.49 11.39 -6.42
C ILE A 28 -0.11 12.69 -6.98
N CYS A 29 -0.99 12.60 -7.98
CA CYS A 29 -1.68 13.75 -8.55
C CYS A 29 -2.50 14.51 -7.50
N LEU A 30 -3.26 13.80 -6.66
CA LEU A 30 -4.05 14.40 -5.58
C LEU A 30 -3.16 15.12 -4.57
N ALA A 31 -2.03 14.54 -4.19
CA ALA A 31 -1.10 15.18 -3.27
C ALA A 31 -0.49 16.45 -3.87
N ASN A 32 -0.08 16.41 -5.14
CA ASN A 32 0.43 17.58 -5.85
C ASN A 32 -0.62 18.69 -5.93
N GLN A 33 -1.87 18.36 -6.23
CA GLN A 33 -2.97 19.33 -6.33
C GLN A 33 -3.30 19.97 -4.97
N THR A 34 -3.16 19.22 -3.88
CA THR A 34 -3.50 19.68 -2.53
C THR A 34 -2.32 20.26 -1.76
N GLY A 35 -1.11 20.26 -2.34
CA GLY A 35 0.11 20.74 -1.70
C GLY A 35 0.64 19.82 -0.60
N VAL A 36 0.26 18.55 -0.61
CA VAL A 36 0.74 17.55 0.36
C VAL A 36 2.10 17.02 -0.08
N ASN A 37 3.11 17.16 0.79
CA ASN A 37 4.39 16.48 0.60
C ASN A 37 4.24 15.00 0.98
N LEU A 38 4.02 14.14 -0.02
CA LEU A 38 3.85 12.70 0.17
C LEU A 38 5.06 12.02 0.81
N THR A 39 6.29 12.45 0.48
CA THR A 39 7.51 11.88 1.06
C THR A 39 7.55 12.10 2.56
N GLU A 40 7.37 13.33 3.01
CA GLU A 40 7.36 13.67 4.43
C GLU A 40 6.21 12.98 5.17
N ALA A 41 5.02 12.93 4.56
CA ALA A 41 3.86 12.26 5.12
C ALA A 41 4.10 10.74 5.27
N PHE A 42 4.73 10.11 4.28
CA PHE A 42 5.07 8.69 4.29
C PHE A 42 6.11 8.36 5.35
N GLU A 43 7.20 9.14 5.44
CA GLU A 43 8.25 8.99 6.44
C GLU A 43 7.69 9.10 7.87
N LYS A 44 6.86 10.11 8.14
CA LYS A 44 6.18 10.26 9.45
C LYS A 44 5.28 9.07 9.76
N ASN A 45 4.57 8.55 8.77
CA ASN A 45 3.71 7.39 8.95
C ASN A 45 4.52 6.14 9.30
N LEU A 46 5.64 5.92 8.61
CA LEU A 46 6.55 4.81 8.87
C LEU A 46 7.13 4.89 10.27
N ALA A 47 7.66 6.06 10.67
CA ALA A 47 8.20 6.28 12.01
C ALA A 47 7.15 5.99 13.11
N LYS A 48 5.92 6.47 12.94
CA LYS A 48 4.82 6.22 13.87
C LYS A 48 4.48 4.73 13.99
N LYS A 49 4.49 3.99 12.87
CA LYS A 49 4.22 2.54 12.87
C LYS A 49 5.37 1.77 13.51
N THR A 50 6.62 2.11 13.21
CA THR A 50 7.80 1.50 13.84
C THR A 50 7.80 1.72 15.35
N GLN A 51 7.47 2.93 15.81
CA GLN A 51 7.34 3.23 17.24
C GLN A 51 6.23 2.42 17.90
N ARG A 52 5.04 2.38 17.29
CA ARG A 52 3.91 1.57 17.79
C ARG A 52 4.22 0.07 17.85
N ASP A 53 4.93 -0.45 16.85
CA ASP A 53 5.33 -1.86 16.86
C ASP A 53 6.38 -2.15 17.94
N SER A 54 7.29 -1.21 18.21
CA SER A 54 8.21 -1.29 19.35
C SER A 54 7.47 -1.32 20.70
N GLU A 55 6.40 -0.55 20.85
CA GLU A 55 5.54 -0.56 22.05
C GLU A 55 4.69 -1.86 22.13
N ARG A 56 4.28 -2.41 20.98
CA ARG A 56 3.57 -3.71 20.91
C ARG A 56 4.43 -4.87 21.39
N HIS A 57 5.75 -4.80 21.20
CA HIS A 57 6.69 -5.78 21.77
C HIS A 57 6.82 -5.67 23.30
N GLN A 58 6.63 -4.49 23.88
CA GLN A 58 6.69 -4.27 25.33
C GLN A 58 5.37 -4.58 26.05
N GLN A 59 4.22 -4.45 25.38
CA GLN A 59 2.90 -4.74 25.96
C GLN A 59 2.40 -6.18 25.78
N ASN A 60 3.14 -7.04 25.06
CA ASN A 60 2.85 -8.47 25.04
C ASN A 60 3.49 -9.16 26.25
N THR A 61 2.80 -9.10 27.39
CA THR A 61 3.02 -9.98 28.54
C THR A 61 2.57 -11.41 28.20
N LYS A 62 3.22 -12.04 27.22
CA LYS A 62 3.12 -13.48 26.92
C LYS A 62 4.48 -14.06 26.56
N LEU A 63 5.48 -13.77 27.39
CA LEU A 63 6.68 -14.60 27.54
C LEU A 63 7.05 -14.61 29.04
N HIS A 64 6.22 -15.31 29.82
CA HIS A 64 6.75 -16.19 30.87
C HIS A 64 6.94 -17.56 30.23
#